data_AF-A0A316MB94-F1
#
_entry.id   AF-A0A316MB94-F1
#
_cell.length_a   1.000
_cell.length_b   1.000
_cell.length_c   1.000
_cell.angle_alpha   90.00
_cell.angle_beta   90.00
_cell.angle_gamma   90.00
#
_symmetry.space_group_name_H-M   'P 1'
#
loop_
_entity.id
_entity.type
_entity.pdbx_description
1 polymer ?
#
loop_
_entity_poly.entity_id
_entity_poly.type
_entity_poly.pdbx_seq_one_letter_code
_entity_poly.pdbx_strand_id
1 'polypeptide(L)'
;METKEKLKNLAEEAVSLIKEFDEVDILSEDLFNEINIKENGRAIAVDDVFEGKAEYPLTKISSVFDICMRGWGPDPAGFYDALEEAKFDLKDSITKFSKDEFKKYAGDLAYAEYRCEAIYERLKEIEEEAEKIGA
;
A
#
# COMPACT_ATOMS: atom_id res chain seq x y z
N MET A 1 17.97 -0.52 24.83
CA MET A 1 17.70 0.78 24.18
C MET A 1 17.56 0.59 22.67
N GLU A 2 18.45 -0.19 22.04
CA GLU A 2 18.44 -0.50 20.61
C GLU A 2 17.15 -1.15 20.06
N THR A 3 16.48 -2.02 20.82
CA THR A 3 15.26 -2.73 20.36
C THR A 3 14.09 -1.78 20.06
N LYS A 4 13.83 -0.80 20.94
CA LYS A 4 12.72 0.15 20.77
C LYS A 4 12.96 1.10 19.61
N GLU A 5 14.22 1.51 19.43
CA GLU A 5 14.62 2.39 18.34
C GLU A 5 14.51 1.68 16.99
N LYS A 6 14.92 0.40 16.91
CA LYS A 6 14.70 -0.42 15.71
C LYS A 6 13.23 -0.58 15.35
N LEU A 7 12.37 -0.89 16.32
CA LEU A 7 10.91 -0.99 16.08
C LEU A 7 10.31 0.33 15.59
N LYS A 8 10.74 1.46 16.16
CA LYS A 8 10.30 2.79 15.69
C LYS A 8 10.72 3.05 14.25
N ASN A 9 11.97 2.73 13.88
CA ASN A 9 12.46 2.92 12.52
C ASN A 9 11.70 2.03 11.51
N LEU A 10 11.44 0.77 11.86
CA LEU A 10 10.63 -0.14 11.04
C LEU A 10 9.19 0.38 10.87
N ALA A 11 8.58 0.89 11.94
CA ALA A 11 7.25 1.50 11.86
C ALA A 11 7.25 2.78 11.02
N GLU A 12 8.29 3.62 11.10
CA GLU A 12 8.44 4.81 10.25
C GLU A 12 8.59 4.43 8.78
N GLU A 13 9.38 3.40 8.48
CA GLU A 13 9.50 2.83 7.13
C GLU A 13 8.16 2.31 6.63
N ALA A 14 7.46 1.48 7.42
CA ALA A 14 6.16 0.95 7.06
C ALA A 14 5.12 2.05 6.78
N VAL A 15 5.06 3.11 7.61
CA VAL A 15 4.17 4.26 7.36
C VAL A 15 4.53 4.97 6.05
N SER A 16 5.82 5.14 5.74
CA SER A 16 6.24 5.74 4.47
C SER A 16 5.82 4.89 3.27
N LEU A 17 5.95 3.57 3.38
CA LEU A 17 5.58 2.64 2.31
C LEU A 17 4.05 2.58 2.12
N ILE A 18 3.27 2.58 3.21
CA ILE A 18 1.80 2.62 3.14
C ILE A 18 1.33 3.90 2.44
N LYS A 19 1.92 5.04 2.76
CA LYS A 19 1.61 6.31 2.08
C LYS A 19 1.99 6.30 0.61
N GLU A 20 3.16 5.76 0.27
CA GLU A 20 3.57 5.64 -1.13
C GLU A 20 2.61 4.74 -1.92
N PHE A 21 2.10 3.66 -1.32
CA PHE A 21 1.07 2.82 -1.94
C PHE A 21 -0.23 3.59 -2.14
N ASP A 22 -0.67 4.34 -1.13
CA ASP A 22 -1.89 5.15 -1.16
C ASP A 22 -1.85 6.26 -2.24
N GLU A 23 -0.67 6.86 -2.46
CA GLU A 23 -0.45 7.86 -3.51
C GLU A 23 -0.53 7.29 -4.94
N VAL A 24 -0.54 5.96 -5.10
CA VAL A 24 -0.71 5.33 -6.40
C VAL A 24 -2.19 5.36 -6.79
N ASP A 25 -2.52 6.38 -7.59
CA ASP A 25 -3.86 6.68 -8.10
C ASP A 25 -4.35 5.66 -9.16
N ILE A 26 -4.51 4.40 -8.74
CA ILE A 26 -5.18 3.34 -9.51
C ILE A 26 -6.54 3.02 -8.91
N LEU A 27 -6.68 3.15 -7.58
CA LEU A 27 -7.90 2.80 -6.86
C LEU A 27 -8.93 3.94 -6.87
N SER A 28 -8.68 5.03 -7.62
CA SER A 28 -9.53 6.21 -7.80
C SER A 28 -9.85 7.04 -6.54
N GLU A 29 -9.48 6.56 -5.35
CA GLU A 29 -9.74 7.21 -4.07
C GLU A 29 -8.57 6.98 -3.10
N ASP A 30 -8.24 7.99 -2.29
CA ASP A 30 -7.33 7.83 -1.15
C ASP A 30 -7.90 6.74 -0.22
N LEU A 31 -7.08 5.77 0.17
CA LEU A 31 -7.47 4.68 1.06
C LEU A 31 -7.52 5.15 2.53
N PHE A 32 -6.67 6.11 2.91
CA PHE A 32 -6.51 6.49 4.31
C PHE A 32 -6.62 8.00 4.54
N ASN A 33 -7.46 8.38 5.50
CA ASN A 33 -7.52 9.75 6.01
C ASN A 33 -6.33 10.09 6.91
N GLU A 34 -5.87 9.12 7.70
CA GLU A 34 -4.81 9.32 8.68
C GLU A 34 -4.03 8.01 8.93
N ILE A 35 -2.71 8.12 9.14
CA ILE A 35 -1.82 6.99 9.47
C ILE A 35 -0.90 7.42 10.61
N ASN A 36 -0.90 6.67 11.72
CA ASN A 36 -0.17 7.02 12.94
C ASN A 36 0.56 5.82 13.55
N ILE A 37 1.79 6.04 13.99
CA ILE A 37 2.54 5.05 14.78
C ILE A 37 2.04 5.04 16.23
N LYS A 38 1.81 3.85 16.78
CA LYS A 38 1.40 3.61 18.16
C LYS A 38 2.43 2.77 18.92
N GLU A 39 2.27 2.73 20.24
CA GLU A 39 2.97 1.80 21.14
C GLU A 39 4.51 1.74 21.00
N ASN A 40 5.15 2.88 20.67
CA ASN A 40 6.58 2.96 20.37
C ASN A 40 7.02 2.13 19.15
N GLY A 41 6.19 2.08 18.10
CA GLY A 41 6.50 1.37 16.86
C GLY A 41 6.02 -0.08 16.83
N ARG A 42 5.18 -0.52 17.77
CA ARG A 42 4.65 -1.89 17.79
C ARG A 42 3.37 -2.05 16.96
N ALA A 43 2.68 -0.96 16.68
CA ALA A 43 1.47 -0.96 15.89
C ALA A 43 1.35 0.34 15.09
N ILE A 44 0.57 0.27 14.02
CA ILE A 44 0.20 1.41 13.19
C ILE A 44 -1.33 1.46 13.17
N ALA A 45 -1.87 2.62 13.54
CA ALA A 45 -3.29 2.90 13.44
C ALA A 45 -3.56 3.65 12.13
N VAL A 46 -4.56 3.20 11.39
CA VAL A 46 -5.04 3.84 10.16
C VAL A 46 -6.49 4.27 10.34
N ASP A 47 -6.88 5.36 9.69
CA ASP A 47 -8.26 5.78 9.53
C ASP A 47 -8.66 5.54 8.08
N ASP A 48 -9.12 4.32 7.81
CA ASP A 48 -9.53 3.85 6.49
C ASP A 48 -10.81 4.57 6.05
N VAL A 49 -10.86 5.01 4.80
CA VAL A 49 -11.97 5.78 4.25
C VAL A 49 -13.29 4.97 4.22
N PHE A 50 -13.21 3.65 4.09
CA PHE A 50 -14.35 2.75 3.96
C PHE A 50 -14.68 2.02 5.27
N GLU A 51 -13.67 1.55 5.98
CA GLU A 51 -13.82 0.73 7.19
C GLU A 51 -13.68 1.53 8.50
N GLY A 52 -13.17 2.77 8.42
CA GLY A 52 -12.89 3.62 9.57
C GLY A 52 -11.61 3.22 10.29
N LYS A 53 -11.57 3.43 11.61
CA LYS A 53 -10.33 3.28 12.37
C LYS A 53 -9.97 1.82 12.64
N ALA A 54 -8.80 1.41 12.15
CA ALA A 54 -8.22 0.10 12.38
C ALA A 54 -6.79 0.23 12.96
N GLU A 55 -6.33 -0.82 13.65
CA GLU A 55 -4.98 -0.88 14.19
C GLU A 55 -4.32 -2.20 13.80
N TYR A 56 -3.13 -2.09 13.22
CA TYR A 56 -2.35 -3.19 12.69
C TYR A 56 -1.07 -3.34 13.51
N PRO A 57 -0.84 -4.50 14.15
CA PRO A 57 0.46 -4.82 14.74
C PRO A 57 1.56 -4.76 13.67
N LEU A 58 2.76 -4.29 14.03
CA LEU A 58 3.89 -4.23 13.11
C LEU A 58 4.27 -5.62 12.58
N THR A 59 4.01 -6.68 13.37
CA THR A 59 4.19 -8.09 12.99
C THR A 59 3.14 -8.62 12.01
N LYS A 60 2.15 -7.80 11.63
CA LYS A 60 1.12 -8.10 10.64
C LYS A 60 0.78 -6.88 9.77
N ILE A 61 1.75 -5.99 9.56
CA ILE A 61 1.47 -4.70 8.93
C ILE A 61 1.09 -4.81 7.45
N SER A 62 1.54 -5.85 6.73
CA SER A 62 1.14 -6.11 5.35
C SER A 62 -0.36 -6.35 5.20
N SER A 63 -1.02 -6.81 6.27
CA SER A 63 -2.47 -7.07 6.26
C SER A 63 -3.33 -5.84 6.06
N VAL A 64 -2.76 -4.63 6.18
CA VAL A 64 -3.42 -3.39 5.74
C VAL A 64 -3.81 -3.42 4.26
N PHE A 65 -3.12 -4.21 3.44
CA PHE A 65 -3.38 -4.35 2.00
C PHE A 65 -3.77 -5.76 1.56
N ASP A 66 -4.04 -6.70 2.48
CA ASP A 66 -4.31 -8.11 2.12
C ASP A 66 -5.46 -8.26 1.12
N ILE A 67 -6.59 -7.62 1.40
CA ILE A 67 -7.75 -7.66 0.50
C ILE A 67 -7.40 -7.03 -0.85
N CYS A 68 -6.69 -5.90 -0.81
CA CYS A 68 -6.34 -5.16 -2.02
C CYS A 68 -5.37 -5.93 -2.92
N MET A 69 -4.38 -6.61 -2.33
CA MET A 69 -3.27 -7.26 -3.04
C MET A 69 -3.47 -8.76 -3.27
N ARG A 70 -4.29 -9.42 -2.46
CA ARG A 70 -4.47 -10.89 -2.48
C ARG A 70 -5.94 -11.33 -2.52
N GLY A 71 -6.89 -10.41 -2.36
CA GLY A 71 -8.32 -10.71 -2.40
C GLY A 71 -8.80 -11.43 -1.14
N TRP A 72 -10.08 -11.81 -1.14
CA TRP A 72 -10.68 -12.55 -0.04
C TRP A 72 -11.72 -13.56 -0.52
N GLY A 73 -11.44 -14.85 -0.33
CA GLY A 73 -12.36 -15.91 -0.73
C GLY A 73 -12.59 -15.95 -2.25
N PRO A 74 -13.82 -15.79 -2.75
CA PRO A 74 -14.08 -15.71 -4.20
C PRO A 74 -13.71 -14.36 -4.80
N ASP A 75 -13.50 -13.33 -3.96
CA ASP A 75 -13.25 -11.97 -4.42
C ASP A 75 -11.77 -11.81 -4.78
N PRO A 76 -11.44 -11.45 -6.03
CA PRO A 76 -10.07 -11.26 -6.50
C PRO A 76 -9.39 -10.06 -5.83
N ALA A 77 -8.09 -9.92 -6.08
CA ALA A 77 -7.31 -8.80 -5.58
C ALA A 77 -7.71 -7.50 -6.29
N GLY A 78 -8.37 -6.59 -5.57
CA GLY A 78 -8.93 -5.36 -6.14
C GLY A 78 -7.90 -4.47 -6.86
N PHE A 79 -6.64 -4.46 -6.40
CA PHE A 79 -5.56 -3.70 -7.06
C PHE A 79 -5.27 -4.20 -8.47
N TYR A 80 -5.18 -5.50 -8.66
CA TYR A 80 -4.83 -6.09 -9.96
C TYR A 80 -5.98 -5.98 -10.95
N ASP A 81 -7.22 -6.12 -10.48
CA ASP A 81 -8.41 -5.90 -11.29
C ASP A 81 -8.49 -4.44 -11.75
N ALA A 82 -8.31 -3.48 -10.83
CA ALA A 82 -8.31 -2.05 -11.17
C ALA A 82 -7.17 -1.68 -12.13
N LEU A 83 -5.98 -2.25 -11.94
CA LEU A 83 -4.85 -2.07 -12.85
C LEU A 83 -5.13 -2.64 -14.25
N GLU A 84 -5.74 -3.82 -14.34
CA GLU A 84 -6.10 -4.43 -15.63
C GLU A 84 -7.16 -3.62 -16.37
N GLU A 85 -8.18 -3.12 -15.66
CA GLU A 85 -9.19 -2.22 -16.20
C GLU A 85 -8.55 -0.91 -16.71
N ALA A 86 -7.71 -0.29 -15.89
CA ALA A 86 -6.99 0.94 -16.27
C ALA A 86 -6.07 0.73 -17.49
N LYS A 87 -5.44 -0.44 -17.62
CA LYS A 87 -4.63 -0.83 -18.78
C LYS A 87 -5.48 -1.09 -20.02
N PHE A 88 -6.65 -1.71 -19.88
CA PHE A 88 -7.58 -1.92 -20.98
C PHE A 88 -8.03 -0.57 -21.58
N ASP A 89 -8.30 0.40 -20.70
CA ASP A 89 -8.74 1.75 -21.05
C ASP A 89 -7.64 2.62 -21.69
N LEU A 90 -6.36 2.21 -21.63
CA LEU A 90 -5.27 2.92 -22.31
C LEU A 90 -5.53 3.09 -23.81
N LYS A 91 -6.18 2.11 -24.45
CA LYS A 91 -6.46 2.19 -25.88
C LYS A 91 -7.38 3.37 -26.21
N ASP A 92 -8.37 3.63 -25.36
CA ASP A 92 -9.34 4.70 -25.57
C ASP A 92 -8.80 6.05 -25.08
N SER A 93 -7.89 6.04 -24.10
CA SER A 93 -7.29 7.25 -23.53
C SER A 93 -6.36 7.99 -24.51
N ILE A 94 -5.80 7.34 -25.53
CA ILE A 94 -4.95 7.98 -26.56
C ILE A 94 -5.66 9.12 -27.32
N THR A 95 -7.00 9.08 -27.38
CA THR A 95 -7.82 10.12 -28.02
C THR A 95 -8.32 11.18 -27.04
N LYS A 96 -8.22 10.92 -25.73
CA LYS A 96 -8.69 11.78 -24.65
C LYS A 96 -7.58 12.65 -24.08
N PHE A 97 -6.34 12.14 -24.06
CA PHE A 97 -5.17 12.81 -23.50
C PHE A 97 -4.27 13.42 -24.56
N SER A 98 -3.51 14.45 -24.18
CA SER A 98 -2.33 14.86 -24.93
C SER A 98 -1.26 13.75 -24.91
N LYS A 99 -0.28 13.84 -25.81
CA LYS A 99 0.83 12.89 -25.90
C LYS A 99 1.59 12.72 -24.57
N ASP A 100 1.83 13.82 -23.86
CA ASP A 100 2.63 13.80 -22.63
C ASP A 100 1.81 13.28 -21.44
N GLU A 101 0.53 13.65 -21.37
CA GLU A 101 -0.42 13.08 -20.39
C GLU A 101 -0.58 11.58 -20.59
N PHE A 102 -0.74 11.11 -21.83
CA PHE A 102 -0.85 9.68 -22.13
C PHE A 102 0.40 8.91 -21.71
N LYS A 103 1.59 9.44 -22.04
CA LYS A 103 2.86 8.81 -21.65
C LYS A 103 3.04 8.77 -20.13
N LYS A 104 2.67 9.86 -19.44
CA LYS A 104 2.71 9.93 -17.99
C LYS A 104 1.78 8.87 -17.41
N TYR A 105 0.51 8.86 -17.80
CA TYR A 105 -0.47 7.88 -17.32
C TYR A 105 -0.05 6.43 -17.57
N ALA A 106 0.39 6.09 -18.78
CA ALA A 106 0.90 4.74 -19.07
C ALA A 106 2.16 4.38 -18.24
N GLY A 107 3.02 5.36 -17.98
CA GLY A 107 4.19 5.21 -17.11
C GLY A 107 3.81 5.01 -15.65
N ASP A 108 2.83 5.76 -15.15
CA ASP A 108 2.32 5.68 -13.77
C ASP A 108 1.68 4.29 -13.53
N LEU A 109 0.90 3.77 -14.48
CA LEU A 109 0.34 2.41 -14.40
C LEU A 109 1.43 1.33 -14.36
N ALA A 110 2.49 1.48 -15.16
CA ALA A 110 3.61 0.53 -15.15
C ALA A 110 4.41 0.62 -13.84
N TYR A 111 4.64 1.83 -13.33
CA TYR A 111 5.31 2.03 -12.04
C TYR A 111 4.52 1.38 -10.90
N ALA A 112 3.20 1.64 -10.86
CA ALA A 112 2.29 1.09 -9.87
C ALA A 112 2.32 -0.44 -9.80
N GLU A 113 2.23 -1.12 -10.95
CA GLU A 113 2.26 -2.58 -11.06
C GLU A 113 3.45 -3.20 -10.32
N TYR A 114 4.64 -2.63 -10.49
CA TYR A 114 5.84 -3.17 -9.85
C TYR A 114 6.04 -2.63 -8.44
N ARG A 115 5.73 -1.35 -8.20
CA ARG A 115 6.06 -0.70 -6.94
C ARG A 115 5.13 -1.11 -5.81
N CYS A 116 3.83 -1.25 -6.08
CA CYS A 116 2.85 -1.65 -5.07
C CYS A 116 3.11 -3.08 -4.56
N GLU A 117 3.44 -4.00 -5.46
CA GLU A 117 3.85 -5.37 -5.09
C GLU A 117 5.16 -5.36 -4.29
N ALA A 118 6.16 -4.56 -4.69
CA ALA A 118 7.42 -4.43 -3.94
C ALA A 118 7.22 -3.81 -2.55
N ILE A 119 6.30 -2.85 -2.41
CA ILE A 119 5.89 -2.28 -1.13
C ILE A 119 5.26 -3.38 -0.25
N TYR A 120 4.29 -4.12 -0.80
CA TYR A 120 3.60 -5.17 -0.06
C TYR A 120 4.56 -6.26 0.43
N GLU A 121 5.50 -6.70 -0.40
CA GLU A 121 6.52 -7.67 0.01
C GLU A 121 7.50 -7.07 1.05
N ARG A 122 7.88 -5.80 0.93
CA ARG A 122 8.71 -5.13 1.95
C ARG A 122 7.99 -5.02 3.31
N LEU A 123 6.68 -4.80 3.31
CA LEU A 123 5.88 -4.80 4.55
C LEU A 123 5.95 -6.17 5.23
N LYS A 124 5.92 -7.29 4.49
CA LYS A 124 6.10 -8.63 5.07
C LYS A 124 7.50 -8.85 5.63
N GLU A 125 8.54 -8.36 4.96
CA GLU A 125 9.90 -8.42 5.51
C GLU A 125 10.00 -7.67 6.85
N ILE A 126 9.34 -6.50 6.94
CA ILE A 126 9.23 -5.73 8.19
C ILE A 126 8.54 -6.55 9.29
N GLU A 127 7.50 -7.32 8.96
CA GLU A 127 6.85 -8.22 9.94
C GLU A 127 7.83 -9.23 10.51
N GLU A 128 8.59 -9.90 9.64
CA GLU A 128 9.60 -10.87 10.08
C GLU A 128 10.70 -10.22 10.93
N GLU A 129 11.16 -9.03 10.55
CA GLU A 129 12.14 -8.27 11.32
C GLU A 129 11.58 -7.88 12.70
N ALA A 130 10.33 -7.41 12.76
CA ALA A 130 9.65 -7.06 14.00
C ALA A 130 9.49 -8.27 14.93
N GLU A 131 9.10 -9.43 14.40
CA GLU A 131 9.00 -10.68 15.17
C GLU A 131 10.35 -11.09 15.77
N LYS A 132 11.44 -11.02 14.99
CA LYS A 132 12.81 -11.34 15.45
C LYS A 132 13.27 -10.41 16.58
N ILE A 133 12.73 -9.18 16.64
CA ILE A 133 13.07 -8.15 17.63
C ILE A 133 12.17 -8.25 18.88
N GLY A 134 11.13 -9.09 18.86
CA GLY A 134 10.20 -9.32 19.98
C GLY A 134 9.12 -8.25 20.09
N ALA A 135 8.63 -7.75 18.93
CA ALA A 135 7.43 -6.92 18.84
C ALA A 135 6.21 -7.64 19.43
#